data_AF-A0A645DSS9-F1
#
_entry.id   AF-A0A645DSS9-F1
#
_cell.length_a   1.000
_cell.length_b   1.000
_cell.length_c   1.000
_cell.angle_alpha   90.00
_cell.angle_beta   90.00
_cell.angle_gamma   90.00
#
_symmetry.space_group_name_H-M   'P 1'
#
loop_
_entity.id
_entity.type
_entity.pdbx_description
1 polymer ?
#
loop_
_entity_poly.entity_id
_entity_poly.type
_entity_poly.pdbx_seq_one_letter_code
_entity_poly.pdbx_strand_id
1 'polypeptide(L)'
;MQKSGLLGAGGAAITVWQGLGICFACLPIAISGFYSAIWQGKSSAASILMIAKRPEQIGKAVILPAMCETYAVFGLLISILLLNGIKL
;
A
#
# COMPACT_ATOMS: atom_id res chain seq x y z
N MET A 1 -13.86 9.64 4.93
CA MET A 1 -14.02 8.45 4.05
C MET A 1 -15.48 7.99 3.94
N GLN A 2 -16.44 8.91 3.93
CA GLN A 2 -17.87 8.62 3.78
C GLN A 2 -18.39 9.45 2.59
N LYS A 3 -17.86 9.17 1.39
CA LYS A 3 -18.21 9.95 0.19
C LYS A 3 -19.27 9.27 -0.66
N SER A 4 -19.39 7.93 -0.60
CA SER A 4 -20.25 7.13 -1.49
C SER A 4 -21.55 6.63 -0.86
N GLY A 5 -21.83 6.88 0.42
CA GLY A 5 -23.02 6.33 1.08
C GLY A 5 -23.06 4.79 1.16
N LEU A 6 -21.93 4.11 0.90
CA LEU A 6 -21.80 2.66 0.79
C LEU A 6 -22.24 1.88 2.05
N LEU A 7 -22.29 2.56 3.21
CA LEU A 7 -22.70 2.01 4.51
C LEU A 7 -24.07 2.50 5.01
N GLY A 8 -24.91 3.02 4.10
CA GLY A 8 -26.28 3.39 4.42
C GLY A 8 -26.41 4.83 4.93
N ALA A 9 -26.63 5.75 3.98
CA ALA A 9 -27.47 6.94 4.07
C ALA A 9 -27.22 7.78 2.81
N GLY A 10 -28.20 7.80 1.90
CA GLY A 10 -28.21 8.70 0.73
C GLY A 10 -27.12 8.42 -0.30
N GLY A 11 -27.42 7.55 -1.27
CA GLY A 11 -26.54 7.35 -2.41
C GLY A 11 -26.45 8.63 -3.25
N ALA A 12 -25.33 9.34 -3.14
CA ALA A 12 -24.93 10.26 -4.20
C ALA A 12 -24.84 9.43 -5.48
N ALA A 13 -25.51 9.86 -6.56
CA ALA A 13 -25.49 9.15 -7.82
C ALA A 13 -24.06 9.15 -8.37
N ILE A 14 -23.32 8.07 -8.13
CA ILE A 14 -21.96 7.91 -8.60
C ILE A 14 -22.01 7.84 -10.11
N THR A 15 -21.42 8.85 -10.76
CA THR A 15 -21.26 8.86 -12.21
C THR A 15 -20.21 7.82 -12.60
N VAL A 16 -20.34 7.23 -13.81
CA VAL A 16 -19.35 6.29 -14.36
C VAL A 16 -17.93 6.88 -14.33
N TRP A 17 -17.82 8.20 -14.54
CA TRP A 17 -16.57 8.95 -14.46
C TRP A 17 -15.94 8.96 -13.05
N GLN A 18 -16.75 9.08 -12.00
CA GLN A 18 -16.28 9.01 -10.62
C GLN A 18 -15.84 7.59 -10.24
N GLY A 19 -16.58 6.56 -10.69
CA GLY A 19 -16.19 5.16 -10.49
C GLY A 19 -14.86 4.82 -11.17
N LEU A 20 -14.67 5.25 -12.41
CA LEU A 20 -13.41 5.09 -13.13
C LEU A 20 -12.27 5.84 -12.45
N GLY A 21 -12.52 7.05 -11.93
CA GLY A 21 -11.56 7.81 -11.14
C GLY A 21 -11.08 7.07 -9.89
N ILE A 22 -11.99 6.38 -9.18
CA ILE A 22 -11.65 5.55 -8.02
C ILE A 22 -10.78 4.36 -8.43
N CYS A 23 -11.10 3.69 -9.55
CA CYS A 23 -10.27 2.59 -10.07
C CYS A 23 -8.84 3.05 -10.37
N PHE A 24 -8.65 4.20 -11.02
CA PHE A 24 -7.33 4.75 -11.27
C PHE A 24 -6.62 5.24 -10.00
N ALA A 25 -7.37 5.75 -9.01
CA ALA A 25 -6.81 6.17 -7.73
C ALA A 25 -6.23 4.99 -6.91
N CYS A 26 -6.71 3.76 -7.11
CA CYS A 26 -6.18 2.56 -6.46
C CYS A 26 -4.99 1.92 -7.20
N LEU A 27 -4.72 2.34 -8.43
CA LEU A 27 -3.66 1.77 -9.25
C LEU A 27 -2.23 1.99 -8.69
N PRO A 28 -1.88 3.16 -8.10
CA PRO A 28 -0.55 3.40 -7.58
C PRO A 28 -0.16 2.41 -6.49
N ILE A 29 -1.03 2.15 -5.50
CA ILE A 29 -0.78 1.16 -4.45
C ILE A 29 -0.73 -0.27 -5.00
N ALA A 30 -1.57 -0.61 -5.98
CA ALA A 30 -1.56 -1.93 -6.58
C ALA A 30 -0.20 -2.23 -7.24
N ILE A 31 0.33 -1.27 -8.02
CA ILE A 31 1.62 -1.45 -8.70
C ILE A 31 2.77 -1.37 -7.70
N SER A 32 2.85 -0.30 -6.90
CA SER A 32 3.98 -0.10 -5.98
C SER A 32 4.05 -1.19 -4.91
N GLY A 33 2.89 -1.61 -4.38
CA GLY A 33 2.78 -2.69 -3.40
C GLY A 33 3.20 -4.02 -3.98
N PHE A 34 2.79 -4.33 -5.22
CA PHE A 34 3.17 -5.58 -5.88
C PHE A 34 4.69 -5.70 -6.08
N TYR A 35 5.33 -4.66 -6.63
CA TYR A 35 6.77 -4.68 -6.82
C TYR A 35 7.54 -4.65 -5.48
N SER A 36 7.11 -3.84 -4.51
CA SER A 36 7.71 -3.77 -3.18
C SER A 36 7.67 -5.13 -2.48
N ALA A 37 6.54 -5.84 -2.55
CA ALA A 37 6.37 -7.16 -1.92
C ALA A 37 7.37 -8.21 -2.42
N ILE A 38 7.70 -8.21 -3.72
CA ILE A 38 8.68 -9.15 -4.30
C ILE A 38 10.06 -8.94 -3.67
N TRP A 39 10.50 -7.69 -3.55
CA TRP A 39 11.80 -7.36 -2.96
C TRP A 39 11.82 -7.57 -1.45
N GLN A 40 10.72 -7.21 -0.77
CA GLN A 40 10.56 -7.42 0.66
C GLN A 40 10.60 -8.92 1.01
N GLY A 41 9.96 -9.78 0.23
CA GLY A 41 10.02 -11.24 0.42
C GLY A 41 11.46 -11.78 0.31
N LYS A 42 12.20 -11.36 -0.71
CA LYS A 42 13.61 -11.74 -0.91
C LYS A 42 14.50 -11.26 0.23
N SER A 43 14.31 -10.00 0.64
CA SER A 43 15.04 -9.38 1.75
C SER A 43 14.77 -10.11 3.07
N SER A 44 13.51 -10.38 3.38
CA SER A 44 13.09 -11.10 4.59
C SER A 44 13.66 -12.53 4.64
N ALA A 45 13.69 -13.25 3.52
CA ALA A 45 14.30 -14.58 3.47
C ALA A 45 15.80 -14.56 3.83
N ALA A 46 16.54 -13.57 3.33
CA ALA A 46 17.95 -13.37 3.67
C ALA A 46 18.13 -12.96 5.16
N SER A 47 17.26 -12.08 5.65
CA SER A 47 17.26 -11.65 7.06
C SER A 47 16.98 -12.81 8.01
N ILE A 48 16.07 -13.72 7.69
CA ILE A 48 15.79 -14.92 8.50
C ILE A 48 17.02 -15.82 8.59
N LEU A 49 17.72 -16.05 7.47
CA LEU A 49 18.96 -16.83 7.47
C LEU A 49 20.06 -16.19 8.34
N MET A 50 20.17 -14.86 8.28
CA MET A 50 21.11 -14.11 9.11
C MET A 50 20.79 -14.24 10.60
N ILE A 51 19.51 -14.09 10.97
CA ILE A 51 19.02 -14.25 12.35
C ILE A 51 19.27 -15.67 12.86
N ALA A 52 19.04 -16.68 12.03
CA ALA A 52 19.29 -18.08 12.38
C ALA A 52 20.75 -18.37 12.76
N LYS A 53 21.72 -17.66 12.14
CA LYS A 53 23.15 -17.79 12.46
C LYS A 53 23.61 -16.84 13.57
N ARG A 54 23.02 -15.65 13.66
CA ARG A 54 23.43 -14.57 14.57
C ARG A 54 22.19 -13.87 15.14
N PRO A 55 21.54 -14.44 16.17
CA PRO A 55 20.29 -13.89 16.71
C PRO A 55 20.46 -12.51 17.34
N GLU A 56 21.67 -12.16 17.77
CA GLU A 56 22.01 -10.83 18.31
C GLU A 56 21.84 -9.71 17.27
N GLN A 57 21.76 -10.05 15.97
CA GLN A 57 21.69 -9.08 14.88
C GLN A 57 20.26 -8.86 14.33
N ILE A 58 19.21 -9.32 15.03
CA ILE A 58 17.80 -9.15 14.63
C ILE A 58 17.48 -7.70 14.26
N GLY A 59 17.89 -6.73 15.09
CA GLY A 59 17.62 -5.32 14.84
C GLY A 59 18.19 -4.82 13.51
N LYS A 60 19.39 -5.29 13.12
CA LYS A 60 19.99 -4.96 11.82
C LYS A 60 19.32 -5.70 10.67
N ALA A 61 18.92 -6.95 10.90
CA ALA A 61 18.29 -7.79 9.90
C ALA A 61 16.90 -7.28 9.48
N VAL A 62 16.17 -6.57 10.35
CA VAL A 62 14.83 -6.04 10.05
C VAL A 62 14.84 -4.76 9.23
N ILE A 63 15.96 -4.02 9.22
CA ILE A 63 16.05 -2.71 8.56
C ILE A 63 15.84 -2.82 7.05
N LEU A 64 16.50 -3.78 6.40
CA LEU A 64 16.43 -3.93 4.94
C LEU A 64 15.00 -4.29 4.46
N PRO A 65 14.28 -5.26 5.08
CA PRO A 65 12.86 -5.48 4.79
C PRO A 65 11.98 -4.25 5.04
N ALA A 66 12.21 -3.51 6.14
CA ALA A 66 11.44 -2.31 6.47
C ALA A 66 11.64 -1.18 5.44
N MET A 67 12.85 -1.03 4.91
CA MET A 67 13.12 -0.08 3.82
C MET A 67 12.35 -0.43 2.55
N CYS A 68 12.22 -1.72 2.21
CA CYS A 68 11.42 -2.15 1.07
C CYS A 68 9.93 -1.78 1.25
N GLU A 69 9.40 -1.88 2.47
CA GLU A 69 8.00 -1.55 2.79
C GLU A 69 7.68 -0.06 2.62
N THR A 70 8.65 0.81 2.87
CA THR A 70 8.45 2.27 2.78
C THR A 70 7.95 2.73 1.40
N TYR A 71 8.37 2.04 0.33
CA TYR A 71 7.87 2.30 -1.03
C TYR A 71 6.40 1.95 -1.21
N ALA A 72 5.91 0.89 -0.56
CA ALA A 72 4.49 0.53 -0.56
C ALA A 72 3.67 1.60 0.19
N VAL A 73 4.20 2.11 1.31
CA VAL A 73 3.57 3.19 2.08
C VAL A 73 3.43 4.46 1.25
N PHE A 74 4.44 4.85 0.46
CA PHE A 74 4.32 6.00 -0.44
C PHE A 74 3.22 5.81 -1.50
N GLY A 75 3.12 4.63 -2.11
CA GLY A 75 2.03 4.35 -3.05
C GLY A 75 0.64 4.34 -2.41
N LEU A 76 0.55 3.89 -1.16
CA LEU A 76 -0.68 3.96 -0.37
C LEU A 76 -1.08 5.41 -0.11
N LEU A 77 -0.13 6.24 0.32
CA LEU A 77 -0.35 7.67 0.56
C LEU A 77 -0.84 8.37 -0.71
N ILE A 78 -0.19 8.13 -1.86
CA ILE A 78 -0.63 8.70 -3.14
C ILE A 78 -2.07 8.27 -3.46
N SER A 79 -2.38 6.99 -3.30
CA SER A 79 -3.73 6.46 -3.58
C SER A 79 -4.79 7.09 -2.67
N ILE A 80 -4.49 7.25 -1.37
CA ILE A 80 -5.38 7.92 -0.41
C ILE A 80 -5.58 9.40 -0.77
N LEU A 81 -4.52 10.10 -1.18
CA LEU A 81 -4.62 11.50 -1.61
C LEU A 81 -5.49 11.65 -2.86
N LEU A 82 -5.33 10.76 -3.85
CA LEU A 82 -6.16 10.74 -5.06
C LEU A 82 -7.64 10.48 -4.73
N LEU A 83 -7.93 9.50 -3.86
CA LEU A 83 -9.30 9.22 -3.40
C LEU A 83 -9.93 10.41 -2.68
N ASN A 84 -9.14 11.18 -1.91
CA ASN A 84 -9.63 12.40 -1.27
C ASN A 84 -9.84 13.55 -2.28
N GLY A 85 -9.08 13.59 -3.37
CA GLY A 85 -9.26 14.57 -4.45
C GLY A 85 -10.54 14.38 -5.27
N ILE A 86 -11.07 13.15 -5.34
CA ILE A 86 -12.34 12.87 -6.04
C ILE A 86 -13.50 13.45 -5.23
N LYS A 87 -14.17 14.46 -5.80
CA LYS A 87 -15.43 15.00 -5.28
C LYS A 87 -16.55 14.07 -5.74
N LEU A 88 -17.18 13.39 -4.79
CA LEU A 88 -18.34 12.55 -5.06
C LEU A 88 -19.62 13.37 -4.94
#